data_AF-A0A9R1IZU6-F1
#
_entry.id   AF-A0A9R1IZU6-F1
#
_cell.length_a   1.000
_cell.length_b   1.000
_cell.length_c   1.000
_cell.angle_alpha   90.00
_cell.angle_beta   90.00
_cell.angle_gamma   90.00
#
_symmetry.space_group_name_H-M   'P 1'
#
loop_
_entity.id
_entity.type
_entity.pdbx_description
1 polymer ?
#
loop_
_entity_poly.entity_id
_entity_poly.type
_entity_poly.pdbx_seq_one_letter_code
_entity_poly.pdbx_strand_id
1 'polypeptide(L)'
;MDHFQDGHHVRLRSRVQRTYLHAAADGESVTLSQPRASMNAAWAVHIYDGGDGEGEGDGDGPYLLLHSAAYGRYLSATARPARRGHHGLRVELRDYDQPEVEAIRWRAIGSGFADDVVMLRHVGGSYLRANGKYLPWNSTGVSVDDKASSMMYWIVEPIPLREAGIPAIPGPLPTPLIDLSAIFTRRGAEREIRGVEPIPGEAAMPADHSPNRPIFSAIFSSRGRRIRFVLALEDGYYPEEVDADDWRQFWFRGRSAFSLRGNLAAHIDEDDPNIAMCVRAGRHGRLTPLVVNLPDGGYGGTLEIVVFLAGTPGYDALRYPDVDAQ
;
A
#
# COMPACT_ATOMS: atom_id res chain seq x y z
N MET A 1 20.75 16.43 -7.38
CA MET A 1 19.65 15.45 -7.22
C MET A 1 19.69 14.44 -8.36
N ASP A 2 20.87 14.16 -8.90
CA ASP A 2 21.00 13.82 -10.33
C ASP A 2 20.64 12.36 -10.64
N HIS A 3 20.53 11.52 -9.59
CA HIS A 3 20.04 10.14 -9.65
C HIS A 3 18.52 10.01 -9.52
N PHE A 4 17.82 11.11 -9.21
CA PHE A 4 16.39 11.15 -9.00
C PHE A 4 15.75 12.01 -10.10
N GLN A 5 15.16 11.35 -11.07
CA GLN A 5 14.40 12.00 -12.14
C GLN A 5 12.90 11.84 -11.85
N ASP A 6 12.13 12.92 -12.02
CA ASP A 6 10.71 12.89 -11.69
C ASP A 6 9.96 11.82 -12.51
N GLY A 7 9.07 11.07 -11.85
CA GLY A 7 8.32 9.97 -12.45
C GLY A 7 9.12 8.68 -12.69
N HIS A 8 10.43 8.68 -12.49
CA HIS A 8 11.25 7.47 -12.61
C HIS A 8 11.12 6.60 -11.36
N HIS A 9 11.48 5.32 -11.51
CA HIS A 9 11.47 4.37 -10.41
C HIS A 9 12.90 4.02 -9.99
N VAL A 10 13.11 3.86 -8.70
CA VAL A 10 14.40 3.48 -8.11
C VAL A 10 14.23 2.40 -7.05
N ARG A 11 15.29 1.63 -6.81
CA ARG A 11 15.49 0.84 -5.59
C ARG A 11 16.56 1.53 -4.75
N LEU A 12 16.38 1.47 -3.44
CA LEU A 12 17.35 2.01 -2.48
C LEU A 12 17.97 0.86 -1.71
N ARG A 13 19.24 0.57 -2.00
CA ARG A 13 19.97 -0.53 -1.36
C ARG A 13 20.84 -0.01 -0.23
N SER A 14 20.67 -0.55 0.96
CA SER A 14 21.57 -0.26 2.08
C SER A 14 22.99 -0.69 1.73
N ARG A 15 23.95 0.24 1.78
CA ARG A 15 25.36 -0.05 1.48
C ARG A 15 25.96 -1.10 2.42
N VAL A 16 25.54 -1.09 3.69
CA VAL A 16 26.06 -1.99 4.73
C VAL A 16 25.29 -3.31 4.75
N GLN A 17 23.95 -3.28 4.79
CA GLN A 17 23.13 -4.50 4.91
C GLN A 17 22.97 -5.24 3.59
N ARG A 18 23.22 -4.57 2.45
CA ARG A 18 23.02 -5.09 1.09
C ARG A 18 21.58 -5.53 0.80
N THR A 19 20.63 -5.04 1.59
CA THR A 19 19.18 -5.21 1.46
C THR A 19 18.52 -3.92 0.98
N TYR A 20 17.28 -4.01 0.51
CA TYR A 20 16.57 -2.91 -0.13
C TYR A 20 15.51 -2.32 0.80
N LEU A 21 15.32 -1.00 0.70
CA LEU A 21 14.19 -0.30 1.30
C LEU A 21 12.89 -0.85 0.74
N HIS A 22 12.00 -1.29 1.62
CA HIS A 22 10.85 -2.10 1.25
C HIS A 22 9.58 -1.62 1.96
N ALA A 23 8.53 -1.35 1.18
CA ALA A 23 7.18 -1.13 1.68
C ALA A 23 6.61 -2.44 2.21
N ALA A 24 6.35 -2.54 3.51
CA ALA A 24 5.87 -3.78 4.11
C ALA A 24 4.43 -4.11 3.65
N ALA A 25 4.09 -5.40 3.69
CA ALA A 25 2.78 -5.89 3.27
C ALA A 25 1.62 -5.34 4.13
N ASP A 26 1.91 -4.78 5.30
CA ASP A 26 0.91 -4.13 6.14
C ASP A 26 0.42 -2.79 5.56
N GLY A 27 1.12 -2.24 4.56
CA GLY A 27 0.79 -0.98 3.89
C GLY A 27 1.10 0.28 4.70
N GLU A 28 1.80 0.13 5.83
CA GLU A 28 2.13 1.22 6.76
C GLU A 28 3.61 1.19 7.17
N SER A 29 4.20 0.02 7.40
CA SER A 29 5.58 -0.09 7.84
C SER A 29 6.56 -0.03 6.66
N VAL A 30 7.77 0.44 6.96
CA VAL A 30 8.92 0.37 6.06
C VAL A 30 9.98 -0.53 6.67
N THR A 31 10.45 -1.49 5.89
CA THR A 31 11.41 -2.51 6.33
C THR A 31 12.56 -2.64 5.33
N LEU A 32 13.54 -3.48 5.67
CA LEU A 32 14.55 -3.96 4.75
C LEU A 32 14.20 -5.37 4.27
N SER A 33 14.47 -5.63 3.00
CA SER A 33 14.20 -6.92 2.36
C SER A 33 15.35 -7.33 1.43
N GLN A 34 15.62 -8.63 1.33
CA GLN A 34 16.65 -9.16 0.43
C GLN A 34 16.22 -9.19 -1.05
N PRO A 35 14.98 -9.60 -1.39
CA PRO A 35 14.53 -9.60 -2.79
C PRO A 35 14.51 -8.18 -3.36
N ARG A 36 15.25 -7.98 -4.46
CA ARG A 36 15.23 -6.72 -5.22
C ARG A 36 14.08 -6.66 -6.23
N ALA A 37 13.69 -7.82 -6.75
CA ALA A 37 12.67 -7.96 -7.79
C ALA A 37 11.28 -8.02 -7.15
N SER A 38 10.82 -6.87 -6.70
CA SER A 38 9.53 -6.71 -6.03
C SER A 38 9.04 -5.29 -6.19
N MET A 39 7.74 -5.13 -6.49
CA MET A 39 7.08 -3.81 -6.50
C MET A 39 7.17 -3.14 -5.12
N ASN A 40 7.24 -3.92 -4.04
CA ASN A 40 7.40 -3.39 -2.69
C ASN A 40 8.80 -2.80 -2.44
N ALA A 41 9.81 -3.16 -3.25
CA ALA A 41 11.15 -2.57 -3.18
C ALA A 41 11.33 -1.41 -4.19
N ALA A 42 10.34 -1.14 -5.04
CA ALA A 42 10.35 -0.08 -6.02
C ALA A 42 9.69 1.20 -5.47
N TRP A 43 10.36 2.33 -5.69
CA TRP A 43 9.94 3.64 -5.25
C TRP A 43 9.88 4.57 -6.45
N ALA A 44 8.71 5.16 -6.67
CA ALA A 44 8.54 6.20 -7.66
C ALA A 44 9.04 7.53 -7.08
N VAL A 45 9.80 8.25 -7.91
CA VAL A 45 10.39 9.55 -7.61
C VAL A 45 9.36 10.62 -7.91
N HIS A 46 9.05 11.44 -6.92
CA HIS A 46 8.21 12.63 -7.06
C HIS A 46 9.03 13.84 -6.59
N ILE A 47 9.47 14.67 -7.52
CA ILE A 47 10.17 15.92 -7.26
C ILE A 47 9.14 17.01 -6.94
N TYR A 48 9.33 17.70 -5.82
CA TYR A 48 8.45 18.73 -5.31
C TYR A 48 9.23 20.03 -5.12
N ASP A 49 8.92 21.04 -5.93
CA ASP A 49 9.69 22.28 -5.97
C ASP A 49 9.39 23.25 -4.82
N GLY A 50 8.36 22.98 -3.98
CA GLY A 50 7.97 23.87 -2.89
C GLY A 50 7.32 25.14 -3.43
N GLY A 51 6.00 25.22 -3.35
CA GLY A 51 5.25 26.36 -3.88
C GLY A 51 5.81 27.71 -3.41
N ASP A 52 5.87 28.60 -4.39
CA ASP A 52 6.16 30.03 -4.50
C ASP A 52 5.42 30.94 -3.50
N GLY A 53 5.40 30.56 -2.22
CA GLY A 53 5.00 31.43 -1.14
C GLY A 53 5.96 32.62 -1.04
N GLU A 54 5.42 33.84 -1.08
CA GLU A 54 6.09 35.14 -0.95
C GLU A 54 6.74 35.38 0.44
N GLY A 55 7.43 34.38 0.99
CA GLY A 55 8.28 34.50 2.16
C GLY A 55 9.70 34.10 1.75
N GLU A 56 10.64 35.02 1.96
CA GLU A 56 12.10 34.85 1.78
C GLU A 56 12.53 33.39 1.67
N GLY A 57 12.66 32.92 0.42
CA GLY A 57 13.08 31.56 0.12
C GLY A 57 14.47 31.34 0.67
N ASP A 58 14.56 30.55 1.74
CA ASP A 58 15.82 29.90 2.07
C ASP A 58 16.14 29.03 0.85
N GLY A 59 17.26 29.31 0.17
CA GLY A 59 17.60 28.84 -1.19
C GLY A 59 17.90 27.34 -1.29
N ASP A 60 17.08 26.53 -0.65
CA ASP A 60 17.23 25.11 -0.40
C ASP A 60 16.37 24.42 -1.45
N GLY A 61 17.01 24.00 -2.56
CA GLY A 61 16.35 23.49 -3.78
C GLY A 61 15.36 22.33 -3.59
N PRO A 62 14.87 21.74 -4.70
CA PRO A 62 13.68 20.90 -4.68
C PRO A 62 13.76 19.75 -3.69
N TYR A 63 12.60 19.35 -3.18
CA TYR A 63 12.44 18.19 -2.32
C TYR A 63 12.16 16.93 -3.12
N LEU A 64 12.61 15.81 -2.57
CA LEU A 64 12.32 14.47 -3.03
C LEU A 64 11.20 13.87 -2.17
N LEU A 65 10.13 13.43 -2.81
CA LEU A 65 9.10 12.58 -2.23
C LEU A 65 9.25 11.18 -2.83
N LEU A 66 9.33 10.16 -1.97
CA LEU A 66 9.41 8.76 -2.41
C LEU A 66 8.08 8.09 -2.13
N HIS A 67 7.36 7.66 -3.18
CA HIS A 67 6.13 6.88 -3.00
C HIS A 67 6.27 5.44 -3.46
N SER A 68 5.61 4.55 -2.74
CA SER A 68 5.67 3.12 -2.96
C SER A 68 5.02 2.76 -4.30
N ALA A 69 5.73 2.05 -5.17
CA ALA A 69 5.16 1.53 -6.41
C ALA A 69 4.15 0.37 -6.16
N ALA A 70 4.12 -0.18 -4.94
CA ALA A 70 3.17 -1.22 -4.53
C ALA A 70 1.82 -0.64 -4.07
N TYR A 71 1.84 0.45 -3.30
CA TYR A 71 0.67 0.94 -2.56
C TYR A 71 0.38 2.44 -2.72
N GLY A 72 1.22 3.17 -3.46
CA GLY A 72 1.07 4.60 -3.74
C GLY A 72 1.39 5.56 -2.58
N ARG A 73 1.56 5.04 -1.36
CA ARG A 73 1.86 5.84 -0.16
C ARG A 73 3.29 6.35 -0.12
N TYR A 74 3.47 7.48 0.56
CA TYR A 74 4.73 8.21 0.65
C TYR A 74 5.54 7.84 1.89
N LEU A 75 6.86 7.72 1.71
CA LEU A 75 7.82 7.51 2.78
C LEU A 75 7.83 8.72 3.72
N SER A 76 7.56 8.50 5.00
CA SER A 76 7.50 9.57 5.99
C SER A 76 8.29 9.30 7.26
N ALA A 77 8.92 10.35 7.78
CA ALA A 77 9.46 10.35 9.13
C ALA A 77 8.35 10.65 10.16
N THR A 78 8.44 10.02 11.32
CA THR A 78 7.51 10.26 12.43
C THR A 78 8.27 10.65 13.70
N ALA A 79 7.57 11.22 14.67
CA ALA A 79 8.13 11.49 16.01
C ALA A 79 8.10 10.25 16.92
N ARG A 80 7.61 9.10 16.44
CA ARG A 80 7.47 7.88 17.25
C ARG A 80 8.83 7.18 17.38
N PRO A 81 9.19 6.64 18.55
CA PRO A 81 10.40 5.82 18.68
C PRO A 81 10.37 4.63 17.71
N ALA A 82 11.54 4.28 17.17
CA ALA A 82 11.68 3.08 16.35
C ALA A 82 11.35 1.81 17.16
N ARG A 83 11.11 0.69 16.47
CA ARG A 83 10.82 -0.62 17.10
C ARG A 83 11.92 -0.98 18.12
N ARG A 84 11.55 -1.71 19.17
CA ARG A 84 12.46 -2.07 20.28
C ARG A 84 13.76 -2.67 19.76
N GLY A 85 14.89 -2.06 20.14
CA GLY A 85 16.23 -2.48 19.71
C GLY A 85 16.72 -1.84 18.40
N HIS A 86 15.93 -0.97 17.78
CA HIS A 86 16.38 -0.08 16.71
C HIS A 86 16.73 1.30 17.26
N HIS A 87 17.57 2.03 16.54
CA HIS A 87 17.92 3.41 16.88
C HIS A 87 17.01 4.41 16.15
N GLY A 88 16.88 5.60 16.71
CA GLY A 88 16.19 6.71 16.07
C GLY A 88 14.66 6.59 16.11
N LEU A 89 14.02 7.29 15.18
CA LEU A 89 12.57 7.44 15.09
C LEU A 89 12.01 6.61 13.94
N ARG A 90 10.75 6.18 14.07
CA ARG A 90 10.09 5.29 13.13
C ARG A 90 9.80 6.02 11.81
N VAL A 91 9.95 5.26 10.73
CA VAL A 91 9.53 5.63 9.38
C VAL A 91 8.30 4.80 9.02
N GLU A 92 7.30 5.45 8.45
CA GLU A 92 6.01 4.88 8.08
C GLU A 92 5.60 5.36 6.68
N LEU A 93 4.71 4.64 6.03
CA LEU A 93 4.05 5.02 4.80
C LEU A 93 2.78 5.80 5.13
N ARG A 94 2.56 6.94 4.45
CA ARG A 94 1.37 7.76 4.65
C ARG A 94 0.76 8.25 3.35
N ASP A 95 -0.51 8.60 3.43
CA ASP A 95 -1.24 9.26 2.35
C ASP A 95 -0.81 10.74 2.27
N TYR A 96 -0.89 11.32 1.06
CA TYR A 96 -0.51 12.70 0.76
C TYR A 96 -1.76 13.59 0.62
N ASP A 97 -2.42 13.86 1.74
CA ASP A 97 -3.71 14.57 1.77
C ASP A 97 -3.61 16.10 1.85
N GLN A 98 -2.44 16.63 2.21
CA GLN A 98 -2.20 18.07 2.36
C GLN A 98 -0.99 18.46 1.51
N PRO A 99 -0.94 19.66 0.90
CA PRO A 99 0.15 20.04 0.00
C PRO A 99 1.49 20.33 0.73
N GLU A 100 1.43 20.61 2.03
CA GLU A 100 2.57 21.06 2.84
C GLU A 100 3.04 20.03 3.88
N VAL A 101 3.08 18.77 3.50
CA VAL A 101 3.47 17.70 4.45
C VAL A 101 4.98 17.63 4.56
N GLU A 102 5.55 18.32 5.55
CA GLU A 102 6.98 18.22 5.88
C GLU A 102 7.45 16.79 6.12
N ALA A 103 6.60 15.96 6.74
CA ALA A 103 6.93 14.58 7.12
C ALA A 103 7.35 13.68 5.95
N ILE A 104 6.98 14.01 4.71
CA ILE A 104 7.33 13.23 3.50
C ILE A 104 8.45 13.88 2.68
N ARG A 105 8.99 15.02 3.12
CA ARG A 105 9.99 15.79 2.36
C ARG A 105 11.40 15.31 2.70
N TRP A 106 12.10 14.85 1.67
CA TRP A 106 13.48 14.38 1.75
C TRP A 106 14.39 15.20 0.82
N ARG A 107 15.69 15.15 1.08
CA ARG A 107 16.73 15.58 0.16
C ARG A 107 17.77 14.48 -0.01
N ALA A 108 18.13 14.21 -1.25
CA ALA A 108 19.24 13.33 -1.57
C ALA A 108 20.54 14.11 -1.51
N ILE A 109 21.37 13.81 -0.51
CA ILE A 109 22.69 14.41 -0.34
C ILE A 109 23.73 13.41 -0.84
N GLY A 110 24.57 13.83 -1.79
CA GLY A 110 25.67 13.02 -2.30
C GLY A 110 26.63 12.63 -1.17
N SER A 111 27.06 11.37 -1.16
CA SER A 111 27.95 10.89 -0.10
C SER A 111 29.41 11.36 -0.22
N GLY A 112 29.82 11.83 -1.41
CA GLY A 112 31.20 12.19 -1.73
C GLY A 112 32.15 11.00 -1.94
N PHE A 113 31.68 9.75 -1.77
CA PHE A 113 32.51 8.55 -1.97
C PHE A 113 32.32 7.90 -3.34
N ALA A 114 31.09 7.97 -3.87
CA ALA A 114 30.69 7.44 -5.16
C ALA A 114 29.40 8.16 -5.60
N ASP A 115 29.20 8.29 -6.91
CA ASP A 115 28.11 9.09 -7.48
C ASP A 115 26.74 8.50 -7.09
N ASP A 116 26.57 7.18 -7.19
CA ASP A 116 25.33 6.46 -6.90
C ASP A 116 25.01 6.29 -5.40
N VAL A 117 25.87 6.79 -4.51
CA VAL A 117 25.70 6.65 -3.06
C VAL A 117 25.24 7.97 -2.44
N VAL A 118 24.07 7.93 -1.81
CA VAL A 118 23.42 9.10 -1.20
C VAL A 118 23.08 8.87 0.28
N MET A 119 22.86 9.97 0.98
CA MET A 119 22.12 10.01 2.25
C MET A 119 20.79 10.72 2.01
N LEU A 120 19.70 10.16 2.53
CA LEU A 120 18.36 10.77 2.43
C LEU A 120 18.08 11.55 3.72
N ARG A 121 18.19 12.88 3.63
CA ARG A 121 17.94 13.82 4.74
C ARG A 121 16.47 14.23 4.76
N HIS A 122 15.77 13.95 5.84
CA HIS A 122 14.44 14.49 6.10
C HIS A 122 14.54 16.01 6.40
N VAL A 123 13.51 16.79 6.07
CA VAL A 123 13.50 18.25 6.32
C VAL A 123 13.77 18.61 7.79
N GLY A 124 13.31 17.77 8.73
CA GLY A 124 13.60 17.88 10.16
C GLY A 124 15.05 17.56 10.57
N GLY A 125 15.98 17.39 9.62
CA GLY A 125 17.42 17.27 9.86
C GLY A 125 17.96 15.86 10.08
N SER A 126 17.10 14.87 10.30
CA SER A 126 17.48 13.47 10.47
C SER A 126 17.68 12.74 9.14
N TYR A 127 18.38 11.61 9.15
CA TYR A 127 18.73 10.83 7.97
C TYR A 127 18.12 9.43 8.00
N LEU A 128 17.61 8.97 6.85
CA LEU A 128 17.14 7.60 6.69
C LEU A 128 18.28 6.61 6.94
N ARG A 129 18.04 5.62 7.79
CA ARG A 129 19.04 4.61 8.16
C ARG A 129 18.48 3.20 8.19
N ALA A 130 19.35 2.26 7.84
CA ALA A 130 19.17 0.85 8.13
C ALA A 130 19.47 0.54 9.62
N ASN A 131 18.87 -0.52 10.15
CA ASN A 131 19.15 -1.04 11.50
C ASN A 131 19.70 -2.46 11.46
N GLY A 132 20.05 -2.98 12.65
CA GLY A 132 20.39 -4.38 12.85
C GLY A 132 21.76 -4.83 12.32
N LYS A 133 22.76 -3.94 12.30
CA LYS A 133 24.14 -4.28 11.91
C LYS A 133 24.73 -5.45 12.70
N TYR A 134 24.33 -5.60 13.96
CA TYR A 134 24.93 -6.57 14.90
C TYR A 134 23.94 -7.57 15.48
N LEU A 135 22.64 -7.45 15.19
CA LEU A 135 21.58 -8.30 15.75
C LEU A 135 20.74 -8.87 14.60
N PRO A 136 20.99 -10.13 14.18
CA PRO A 136 20.36 -10.74 13.00
C PRO A 136 18.83 -10.72 13.03
N TRP A 137 18.22 -10.86 14.21
CA TRP A 137 16.76 -10.83 14.40
C TRP A 137 16.14 -9.42 14.33
N ASN A 138 16.95 -8.36 14.30
CA ASN A 138 16.55 -6.95 14.17
C ASN A 138 17.08 -6.31 12.87
N SER A 139 17.46 -7.12 11.87
CA SER A 139 18.08 -6.68 10.61
C SER A 139 17.13 -6.06 9.60
N THR A 140 15.81 -6.11 9.86
CA THR A 140 14.78 -5.61 8.92
C THR A 140 14.35 -4.16 9.20
N GLY A 141 14.89 -3.53 10.25
CA GLY A 141 14.46 -2.21 10.68
C GLY A 141 14.96 -1.05 9.83
N VAL A 142 14.06 -0.09 9.58
CA VAL A 142 14.38 1.21 8.99
C VAL A 142 13.90 2.30 9.93
N SER A 143 14.70 3.36 10.09
CA SER A 143 14.40 4.51 10.94
C SER A 143 15.03 5.78 10.40
N VAL A 144 14.77 6.92 11.06
CA VAL A 144 15.55 8.15 10.89
C VAL A 144 16.33 8.48 12.15
N ASP A 145 17.53 9.03 12.01
CA ASP A 145 18.42 9.39 13.12
C ASP A 145 19.30 10.56 12.70
N ASP A 146 19.70 11.41 13.64
CA ASP A 146 20.60 12.54 13.40
C ASP A 146 22.07 12.17 13.66
N LYS A 147 22.31 11.02 14.30
CA LYS A 147 23.67 10.55 14.61
C LYS A 147 24.31 9.88 13.41
N ALA A 148 25.29 10.57 12.82
CA ALA A 148 26.06 10.10 11.67
C ALA A 148 26.50 8.62 11.82
N SER A 149 26.20 7.82 10.81
CA SER A 149 26.45 6.38 10.81
C SER A 149 26.62 5.86 9.40
N SER A 150 27.46 4.83 9.21
CA SER A 150 27.56 4.16 7.91
C SER A 150 26.28 3.47 7.46
N MET A 151 25.31 3.29 8.37
CA MET A 151 23.99 2.73 8.08
C MET A 151 23.06 3.71 7.34
N MET A 152 23.46 4.97 7.16
CA MET A 152 22.71 6.03 6.47
C MET A 152 22.99 6.10 4.96
N TYR A 153 23.97 5.34 4.46
CA TYR A 153 24.33 5.34 3.05
C TYR A 153 23.49 4.35 2.25
N TRP A 154 22.87 4.86 1.19
CA TRP A 154 22.02 4.12 0.27
C TRP A 154 22.60 4.21 -1.15
N ILE A 155 22.71 3.07 -1.81
CA ILE A 155 22.99 2.98 -3.24
C ILE A 155 21.66 3.15 -3.97
N VAL A 156 21.60 4.09 -4.92
CA VAL A 156 20.43 4.32 -5.77
C VAL A 156 20.57 3.46 -7.02
N GLU A 157 19.68 2.47 -7.16
CA GLU A 157 19.63 1.61 -8.34
C GLU A 157 18.40 1.98 -9.19
N PRO A 158 18.56 2.59 -10.38
CA PRO A 158 17.44 2.89 -11.27
C PRO A 158 16.67 1.62 -11.66
N ILE A 159 15.35 1.75 -11.82
CA ILE A 159 14.50 0.69 -12.38
C ILE A 159 14.02 1.18 -13.76
N PRO A 160 14.36 0.47 -14.84
CA PRO A 160 13.86 0.83 -16.16
C PRO A 160 12.34 0.67 -16.22
N LEU A 161 11.73 1.39 -17.15
CA LEU A 161 10.33 1.23 -17.46
C LEU A 161 10.10 -0.09 -18.20
N ARG A 162 9.00 -0.74 -17.87
CA ARG A 162 8.57 -1.95 -18.56
C ARG A 162 8.13 -1.63 -19.99
N GLU A 163 8.66 -2.38 -20.95
CA GLU A 163 8.31 -2.24 -22.37
C GLU A 163 6.93 -2.83 -22.70
N ALA A 164 6.53 -3.90 -22.00
CA ALA A 164 5.37 -4.72 -22.35
C ALA A 164 4.25 -4.65 -21.31
N GLY A 165 3.16 -3.96 -21.65
CA GLY A 165 1.84 -4.05 -21.02
C GLY A 165 1.76 -3.98 -19.49
N ILE A 166 0.57 -4.22 -18.94
CA ILE A 166 0.39 -4.32 -17.48
C ILE A 166 1.12 -5.57 -16.98
N PRO A 167 1.93 -5.49 -15.90
CA PRO A 167 2.45 -6.65 -15.20
C PRO A 167 1.34 -7.63 -14.82
N ALA A 168 1.65 -8.93 -14.83
CA ALA A 168 0.69 -9.95 -14.41
C ALA A 168 0.27 -9.68 -12.95
N ILE A 169 -1.02 -9.42 -12.75
CA ILE A 169 -1.59 -9.29 -11.41
C ILE A 169 -1.57 -10.70 -10.78
N PRO A 170 -1.18 -10.84 -9.50
CA PRO A 170 -1.23 -12.13 -8.81
C PRO A 170 -2.59 -12.78 -8.99
N GLY A 171 -2.58 -14.04 -9.45
CA GLY A 171 -3.79 -14.83 -9.64
C GLY A 171 -4.64 -14.90 -8.37
N PRO A 172 -5.87 -15.42 -8.46
CA PRO A 172 -6.76 -15.53 -7.31
C PRO A 172 -6.00 -16.22 -6.16
N LEU A 173 -5.91 -15.54 -5.01
CA LEU A 173 -5.41 -16.17 -3.81
C LEU A 173 -6.35 -17.33 -3.49
N PRO A 174 -5.85 -18.52 -3.08
CA PRO A 174 -6.73 -19.59 -2.66
C PRO A 174 -7.59 -19.09 -1.51
N THR A 175 -8.87 -18.85 -1.80
CA THR A 175 -9.88 -18.68 -0.77
C THR A 175 -10.02 -20.03 -0.08
N PRO A 176 -9.91 -20.14 1.26
CA PRO A 176 -10.49 -21.29 1.93
C PRO A 176 -11.98 -21.27 1.60
N LEU A 177 -12.39 -22.14 0.68
CA LEU A 177 -13.79 -22.40 0.40
C LEU A 177 -14.36 -23.02 1.67
N ILE A 178 -15.04 -22.21 2.49
CA ILE A 178 -16.03 -22.76 3.40
C ILE A 178 -17.22 -23.10 2.51
N ASP A 179 -17.29 -24.37 2.11
CA ASP A 179 -18.46 -24.92 1.45
C ASP A 179 -19.63 -24.95 2.45
N LEU A 180 -20.49 -23.93 2.41
CA LEU A 180 -21.70 -23.86 3.23
C LEU A 180 -22.81 -24.81 2.73
N SER A 181 -22.62 -25.54 1.62
CA SER A 181 -23.60 -26.54 1.16
C SER A 181 -23.59 -27.81 2.02
N ALA A 182 -22.50 -28.07 2.75
CA ALA A 182 -22.37 -29.24 3.63
C ALA A 182 -23.14 -29.13 4.97
N ILE A 183 -23.76 -27.97 5.28
CA ILE A 183 -24.60 -27.81 6.49
C ILE A 183 -26.05 -28.26 6.25
N PHE A 184 -26.47 -28.42 4.98
CA PHE A 184 -27.82 -28.87 4.64
C PHE A 184 -27.83 -30.16 3.81
N THR A 185 -27.08 -31.19 4.21
CA THR A 185 -27.35 -32.56 3.74
C THR A 185 -26.93 -33.61 4.76
N ARG A 186 -27.81 -33.91 5.73
CA ARG A 186 -28.08 -35.27 6.24
C ARG A 186 -29.11 -35.26 7.37
N ARG A 187 -30.37 -35.56 7.05
CA ARG A 187 -31.10 -36.75 7.54
C ARG A 187 -32.52 -36.74 7.00
N GLY A 188 -32.72 -37.45 5.89
CA GLY A 188 -33.98 -38.14 5.66
C GLY A 188 -33.91 -39.47 6.39
N ALA A 189 -34.82 -39.69 7.34
CA ALA A 189 -35.38 -40.99 7.68
C ALA A 189 -36.62 -40.74 8.56
N GLU A 190 -37.77 -40.61 7.91
CA GLU A 190 -39.06 -40.78 8.56
C GLU A 190 -39.15 -42.19 9.15
N ARG A 191 -39.50 -42.28 10.44
CA ARG A 191 -40.25 -43.41 10.98
C ARG A 191 -41.09 -42.92 12.16
N GLU A 192 -42.34 -42.62 11.81
CA GLU A 192 -43.57 -42.68 12.58
C GLU A 192 -43.44 -43.23 14.02
N ILE A 193 -43.62 -42.38 15.03
CA ILE A 193 -44.24 -42.77 16.31
C ILE A 193 -45.22 -41.68 16.77
N ARG A 194 -46.43 -42.17 17.00
CA ARG A 194 -47.67 -41.56 17.47
C ARG A 194 -47.55 -40.93 18.85
N GLY A 195 -48.18 -39.76 19.03
CA GLY A 195 -48.84 -39.34 20.28
C GLY A 195 -48.00 -38.62 21.33
N VAL A 196 -48.34 -37.36 21.61
CA VAL A 196 -48.76 -36.80 22.91
C VAL A 196 -48.71 -35.26 22.79
N GLU A 197 -49.81 -34.62 23.18
CA GLU A 197 -50.03 -33.16 23.17
C GLU A 197 -49.66 -32.54 24.55
N PRO A 198 -49.81 -31.21 24.74
CA PRO A 198 -48.78 -30.21 25.11
C PRO A 198 -48.68 -29.98 26.64
N ILE A 199 -47.88 -29.00 27.14
CA ILE A 199 -48.27 -27.96 28.15
C ILE A 199 -47.15 -26.87 28.27
N PRO A 200 -47.49 -25.58 28.56
CA PRO A 200 -46.68 -24.37 28.35
C PRO A 200 -46.22 -23.65 29.65
N GLY A 201 -45.55 -22.48 29.49
CA GLY A 201 -45.21 -21.52 30.57
C GLY A 201 -43.76 -21.65 31.09
N GLU A 202 -43.04 -20.64 31.55
CA GLU A 202 -43.25 -19.20 31.73
C GLU A 202 -41.87 -18.62 32.15
N ALA A 203 -41.66 -17.32 31.90
CA ALA A 203 -40.85 -16.38 32.68
C ALA A 203 -39.32 -16.58 32.95
N ALA A 204 -38.59 -15.50 32.61
CA ALA A 204 -37.52 -14.85 33.38
C ALA A 204 -36.08 -15.46 33.43
N MET A 205 -35.19 -14.85 32.62
CA MET A 205 -33.83 -14.31 32.90
C MET A 205 -32.85 -15.11 33.78
N PRO A 206 -31.55 -15.24 33.40
CA PRO A 206 -30.61 -14.13 33.64
C PRO A 206 -29.49 -13.95 32.59
N ALA A 207 -28.81 -12.81 32.69
CA ALA A 207 -27.55 -12.54 32.02
C ALA A 207 -26.49 -13.58 32.44
N ASP A 208 -25.99 -14.37 31.49
CA ASP A 208 -24.89 -15.30 31.72
C ASP A 208 -23.56 -14.72 31.21
N HIS A 209 -22.64 -14.49 32.15
CA HIS A 209 -21.21 -14.30 31.89
C HIS A 209 -20.60 -15.65 31.52
N SER A 210 -20.56 -15.95 30.22
CA SER A 210 -19.81 -17.12 29.71
C SER A 210 -18.56 -16.67 28.94
N PRO A 211 -17.36 -17.19 29.26
CA PRO A 211 -16.10 -16.79 28.62
C PRO A 211 -15.88 -17.46 27.25
N ASN A 212 -16.89 -18.17 26.72
CA ASN A 212 -16.77 -18.97 25.51
C ASN A 212 -17.66 -18.41 24.40
N ARG A 213 -17.19 -17.36 23.71
CA ARG A 213 -17.72 -17.03 22.38
C ARG A 213 -17.11 -17.98 21.35
N PRO A 214 -17.91 -18.71 20.55
CA PRO A 214 -17.38 -19.44 19.41
C PRO A 214 -16.63 -18.48 18.48
N ILE A 215 -15.43 -18.90 18.07
CA ILE A 215 -14.52 -18.24 17.10
C ILE A 215 -15.25 -17.87 15.78
N PHE A 216 -16.42 -18.46 15.53
CA PHE A 216 -17.27 -18.22 14.35
C PHE A 216 -17.79 -16.78 14.20
N SER A 217 -17.85 -15.97 15.26
CA SER A 217 -18.22 -14.55 15.10
C SER A 217 -17.14 -13.73 14.37
N ALA A 218 -15.87 -14.16 14.35
CA ALA A 218 -14.77 -13.39 13.75
C ALA A 218 -14.68 -13.51 12.22
N ILE A 219 -15.27 -14.55 11.62
CA ILE A 219 -15.17 -14.81 10.17
C ILE A 219 -16.20 -13.97 9.38
N PHE A 220 -17.42 -13.82 9.91
CA PHE A 220 -18.47 -12.99 9.32
C PHE A 220 -18.49 -11.54 9.84
N SER A 221 -17.67 -11.20 10.85
CA SER A 221 -17.53 -9.83 11.37
C SER A 221 -16.37 -9.04 10.75
N SER A 222 -15.73 -9.55 9.69
CA SER A 222 -14.69 -8.78 8.98
C SER A 222 -15.34 -7.60 8.24
N ARG A 223 -15.18 -6.40 8.81
CA ARG A 223 -15.49 -5.14 8.12
C ARG A 223 -14.69 -5.14 6.83
N GLY A 224 -15.32 -5.12 5.66
CA GLY A 224 -14.60 -4.95 4.40
C GLY A 224 -13.88 -3.61 4.35
N ARG A 225 -13.03 -3.38 3.34
CA ARG A 225 -12.50 -2.05 3.05
C ARG A 225 -13.46 -1.31 2.14
N ARG A 226 -13.67 -0.02 2.36
CA ARG A 226 -14.42 0.81 1.40
C ARG A 226 -13.51 1.10 0.20
N ILE A 227 -13.94 0.67 -0.97
CA ILE A 227 -13.35 1.07 -2.25
C ILE A 227 -14.17 2.23 -2.77
N ARG A 228 -13.51 3.33 -3.09
CA ARG A 228 -14.09 4.44 -3.84
C ARG A 228 -13.38 4.49 -5.17
N PHE A 229 -14.12 4.53 -6.27
CA PHE A 229 -13.53 4.49 -7.60
C PHE A 229 -14.24 5.40 -8.58
N VAL A 230 -13.50 5.79 -9.61
CA VAL A 230 -14.01 6.54 -10.76
C VAL A 230 -13.38 5.98 -12.01
N LEU A 231 -14.10 6.04 -13.12
CA LEU A 231 -13.58 5.70 -14.42
C LEU A 231 -12.92 6.95 -15.03
N ALA A 232 -11.67 6.82 -15.46
CA ALA A 232 -10.99 7.88 -16.19
C ALA A 232 -11.59 8.04 -17.60
N LEU A 233 -11.58 9.27 -18.11
CA LEU A 233 -11.83 9.56 -19.51
C LEU A 233 -10.75 8.95 -20.41
N GLU A 234 -11.00 8.92 -21.71
CA GLU A 234 -10.09 8.30 -22.69
C GLU A 234 -8.67 8.90 -22.65
N ASP A 235 -8.54 10.20 -22.39
CA ASP A 235 -7.27 10.90 -22.28
C ASP A 235 -6.55 10.68 -20.93
N GLY A 236 -7.21 9.99 -19.99
CA GLY A 236 -6.73 9.73 -18.64
C GLY A 236 -7.15 10.76 -17.60
N TYR A 237 -7.93 11.77 -17.97
CA TYR A 237 -8.50 12.72 -17.02
C TYR A 237 -9.50 12.03 -16.08
N TYR A 238 -9.54 12.44 -14.82
CA TYR A 238 -10.54 11.99 -13.85
C TYR A 238 -10.87 13.13 -12.89
N PRO A 239 -12.10 13.18 -12.34
CA PRO A 239 -12.47 14.19 -11.38
C PRO A 239 -11.69 13.98 -10.08
N GLU A 240 -10.79 14.91 -9.79
CA GLU A 240 -9.94 14.83 -8.60
C GLU A 240 -10.72 15.08 -7.29
N GLU A 241 -11.86 15.76 -7.36
CA GLU A 241 -12.70 16.02 -6.21
C GLU A 241 -13.57 14.81 -5.87
N VAL A 242 -13.39 14.33 -4.65
CA VAL A 242 -13.91 13.04 -4.17
C VAL A 242 -15.41 13.10 -3.81
N ASP A 243 -15.94 14.30 -3.62
CA ASP A 243 -17.37 14.56 -3.36
C ASP A 243 -18.16 14.83 -4.65
N ALA A 244 -17.53 14.72 -5.83
CA ALA A 244 -18.24 14.74 -7.10
C ALA A 244 -19.10 13.46 -7.25
N ASP A 245 -20.31 13.61 -7.80
CA ASP A 245 -21.28 12.52 -8.01
C ASP A 245 -20.73 11.35 -8.86
N ASP A 246 -19.58 11.55 -9.53
CA ASP A 246 -18.91 10.58 -10.39
C ASP A 246 -18.18 9.46 -9.62
N TRP A 247 -17.80 9.70 -8.35
CA TRP A 247 -17.12 8.68 -7.54
C TRP A 247 -18.10 7.66 -6.98
N ARG A 248 -17.95 6.41 -7.41
CA ARG A 248 -18.74 5.27 -6.94
C ARG A 248 -18.04 4.57 -5.80
N GLN A 249 -18.81 3.84 -4.99
CA GLN A 249 -18.24 3.13 -3.84
C GLN A 249 -18.88 1.77 -3.58
N PHE A 250 -18.08 0.83 -3.10
CA PHE A 250 -18.54 -0.46 -2.60
C PHE A 250 -17.63 -0.99 -1.49
N TRP A 251 -18.10 -1.99 -0.75
CA TRP A 251 -17.31 -2.68 0.26
C TRP A 251 -16.62 -3.90 -0.35
N PHE A 252 -15.30 -3.95 -0.28
CA PHE A 252 -14.49 -5.06 -0.75
C PHE A 252 -13.95 -5.90 0.41
N ARG A 253 -14.01 -7.22 0.26
CA ARG A 253 -13.45 -8.19 1.21
C ARG A 253 -12.30 -8.95 0.57
N GLY A 254 -11.25 -9.18 1.36
CA GLY A 254 -10.03 -9.87 0.93
C GLY A 254 -8.92 -8.91 0.50
N ARG A 255 -7.86 -9.48 -0.08
CA ARG A 255 -6.64 -8.76 -0.51
C ARG A 255 -6.31 -8.93 -1.98
N SER A 256 -7.02 -9.82 -2.68
CA SER A 256 -6.64 -10.17 -4.05
C SER A 256 -6.88 -9.01 -5.00
N ALA A 257 -5.82 -8.52 -5.63
CA ALA A 257 -5.93 -7.52 -6.69
C ALA A 257 -6.70 -8.07 -7.90
N PHE A 258 -6.56 -9.37 -8.19
CA PHE A 258 -7.37 -10.05 -9.21
C PHE A 258 -8.86 -9.99 -8.89
N SER A 259 -9.27 -10.36 -7.66
CA SER A 259 -10.67 -10.27 -7.26
C SER A 259 -11.19 -8.83 -7.25
N LEU A 260 -10.37 -7.86 -6.83
CA LEU A 260 -10.71 -6.45 -6.85
C LEU A 260 -10.95 -5.96 -8.29
N ARG A 261 -10.07 -6.34 -9.21
CA ARG A 261 -10.20 -6.03 -10.64
C ARG A 261 -11.51 -6.55 -11.21
N GLY A 262 -11.85 -7.81 -10.92
CA GLY A 262 -13.14 -8.39 -11.33
C GLY A 262 -14.35 -7.67 -10.72
N ASN A 263 -14.27 -7.26 -9.45
CA ASN A 263 -15.33 -6.46 -8.83
C ASN A 263 -15.49 -5.09 -9.50
N LEU A 264 -14.39 -4.40 -9.81
CA LEU A 264 -14.43 -3.11 -10.50
C LEU A 264 -14.97 -3.24 -11.93
N ALA A 265 -14.52 -4.26 -12.67
CA ALA A 265 -15.00 -4.56 -14.02
C ALA A 265 -16.51 -4.80 -14.05
N ALA A 266 -17.06 -5.54 -13.07
CA ALA A 266 -18.50 -5.79 -12.95
C ALA A 266 -19.34 -4.53 -12.67
N HIS A 267 -18.71 -3.41 -12.30
CA HIS A 267 -19.40 -2.13 -12.14
C HIS A 267 -19.39 -1.28 -13.41
N ILE A 268 -18.65 -1.67 -14.45
CA ILE A 268 -18.56 -0.94 -15.72
C ILE A 268 -19.59 -1.51 -16.69
N ASP A 269 -20.27 -0.64 -17.43
CA ASP A 269 -21.31 -1.01 -18.40
C ASP A 269 -20.68 -1.43 -19.75
N GLU A 270 -19.77 -2.40 -19.68
CA GLU A 270 -19.08 -3.02 -20.82
C GLU A 270 -18.95 -4.53 -20.60
N ASP A 271 -18.93 -5.30 -21.70
CA ASP A 271 -18.76 -6.76 -21.63
C ASP A 271 -17.28 -7.13 -21.35
N ASP A 272 -17.01 -7.63 -20.14
CA ASP A 272 -15.70 -8.08 -19.65
C ASP A 272 -14.54 -7.11 -19.93
N PRO A 273 -14.61 -5.85 -19.44
CA PRO A 273 -13.65 -4.83 -19.79
C PRO A 273 -12.28 -5.17 -19.21
N ASN A 274 -11.26 -5.10 -20.06
CA ASN A 274 -9.89 -5.18 -19.63
C ASN A 274 -9.47 -3.84 -19.00
N ILE A 275 -9.27 -3.81 -17.68
CA ILE A 275 -9.03 -2.55 -16.95
C ILE A 275 -7.67 -2.48 -16.27
N ALA A 276 -7.08 -1.29 -16.17
CA ALA A 276 -6.04 -1.00 -15.20
C ALA A 276 -6.64 -0.36 -13.94
N MET A 277 -6.04 -0.64 -12.78
CA MET A 277 -6.43 -0.01 -11.51
C MET A 277 -5.27 0.83 -11.03
N CYS A 278 -5.48 2.10 -10.73
CA CYS A 278 -4.47 2.97 -10.13
C CYS A 278 -4.94 3.46 -8.77
N VAL A 279 -4.16 3.20 -7.71
CA VAL A 279 -4.44 3.72 -6.37
C VAL A 279 -4.00 5.18 -6.29
N ARG A 280 -4.86 6.00 -5.69
CA ARG A 280 -4.55 7.38 -5.27
C ARG A 280 -4.41 7.41 -3.76
N ALA A 281 -3.19 7.58 -3.26
CA ALA A 281 -2.92 7.61 -1.81
C ALA A 281 -2.98 9.06 -1.28
N GLY A 282 -4.21 9.55 -1.11
CA GLY A 282 -4.51 10.90 -0.66
C GLY A 282 -4.62 11.92 -1.80
N ARG A 283 -5.23 13.07 -1.51
CA ARG A 283 -5.64 14.07 -2.52
C ARG A 283 -4.50 14.55 -3.43
N HIS A 284 -3.30 14.72 -2.90
CA HIS A 284 -2.13 15.16 -3.67
C HIS A 284 -1.22 14.00 -4.09
N GLY A 285 -1.62 12.76 -3.78
CA GLY A 285 -0.87 11.56 -4.14
C GLY A 285 -0.94 11.27 -5.64
N ARG A 286 0.21 10.92 -6.23
CA ARG A 286 0.28 10.48 -7.62
C ARG A 286 -0.36 9.10 -7.79
N LEU A 287 -1.01 8.89 -8.93
CA LEU A 287 -1.58 7.60 -9.30
C LEU A 287 -0.49 6.53 -9.36
N THR A 288 -0.76 5.40 -8.71
CA THR A 288 0.16 4.25 -8.68
C THR A 288 -0.57 3.02 -9.19
N PRO A 289 -0.13 2.41 -10.31
CA PRO A 289 -0.76 1.20 -10.82
C PRO A 289 -0.72 0.05 -9.81
N LEU A 290 -1.89 -0.47 -9.46
CA LEU A 290 -2.06 -1.53 -8.47
C LEU A 290 -1.94 -2.89 -9.15
N VAL A 291 -0.72 -3.44 -9.09
CA VAL A 291 -0.39 -4.77 -9.65
C VAL A 291 0.03 -5.79 -8.58
N VAL A 292 -0.11 -5.42 -7.30
CA VAL A 292 0.12 -6.30 -6.16
C VAL A 292 -1.15 -6.45 -5.32
N ASN A 293 -1.21 -7.51 -4.51
CA ASN A 293 -2.30 -7.69 -3.56
C ASN A 293 -2.36 -6.54 -2.55
N LEU A 294 -3.58 -6.20 -2.13
CA LEU A 294 -3.84 -5.16 -1.16
C LEU A 294 -3.14 -5.45 0.18
N PRO A 295 -2.77 -4.39 0.94
CA PRO A 295 -2.15 -4.54 2.24
C PRO A 295 -2.92 -5.42 3.23
N ASP A 296 -2.20 -6.10 4.13
CA ASP A 296 -2.74 -6.97 5.19
C ASP A 296 -2.80 -6.38 6.58
N GLY A 297 -2.36 -5.13 6.75
CA GLY A 297 -2.50 -4.36 7.99
C GLY A 297 -3.96 -4.10 8.40
N GLY A 298 -4.91 -4.56 7.59
CA GLY A 298 -6.33 -4.65 7.90
C GLY A 298 -7.23 -4.13 6.78
N TYR A 299 -8.48 -3.87 7.14
CA TYR A 299 -9.51 -3.31 6.26
C TYR A 299 -9.67 -1.78 6.43
N GLY A 300 -8.70 -1.13 7.08
CA GLY A 300 -8.74 0.31 7.34
C GLY A 300 -8.70 1.18 6.08
N GLY A 301 -9.06 2.45 6.25
CA GLY A 301 -9.06 3.49 5.22
C GLY A 301 -10.07 3.28 4.09
N THR A 302 -10.43 4.37 3.40
CA THR A 302 -11.03 4.26 2.06
C THR A 302 -9.90 4.12 1.06
N LEU A 303 -9.95 3.13 0.17
CA LEU A 303 -8.99 3.02 -0.92
C LEU A 303 -9.60 3.69 -2.15
N GLU A 304 -8.92 4.71 -2.65
CA GLU A 304 -9.34 5.44 -3.84
C GLU A 304 -8.65 4.87 -5.07
N ILE A 305 -9.44 4.51 -6.08
CA ILE A 305 -8.96 3.85 -7.30
C ILE A 305 -9.48 4.60 -8.53
N VAL A 306 -8.57 5.01 -9.39
CA VAL A 306 -8.91 5.46 -10.75
C VAL A 306 -8.77 4.27 -11.68
N VAL A 307 -9.84 3.98 -12.41
CA VAL A 307 -9.91 2.87 -13.36
C VAL A 307 -9.66 3.38 -14.77
N PHE A 308 -8.81 2.69 -15.53
CA PHE A 308 -8.52 3.01 -16.93
C PHE A 308 -8.94 1.83 -17.81
N LEU A 309 -9.64 2.10 -18.90
CA LEU A 309 -10.06 1.08 -19.87
C LEU A 309 -8.95 0.80 -20.88
N ALA A 310 -8.69 -0.46 -21.18
CA ALA A 310 -7.74 -0.83 -22.23
C ALA A 310 -8.16 -0.26 -23.60
N GLY A 311 -7.17 0.13 -24.40
CA GLY A 311 -7.40 0.75 -25.70
C GLY A 311 -7.64 2.26 -25.64
N THR A 312 -7.62 2.87 -24.45
CA THR A 312 -7.66 4.32 -24.29
C THR A 312 -6.24 4.92 -24.20
N PRO A 313 -6.01 6.15 -24.71
CA PRO A 313 -4.74 6.86 -24.52
C PRO A 313 -4.28 6.94 -23.05
N GLY A 314 -5.20 7.16 -22.11
CA GLY A 314 -4.91 7.20 -20.68
C GLY A 314 -4.37 5.88 -20.14
N TYR A 315 -4.90 4.74 -20.61
CA TYR A 315 -4.37 3.42 -20.27
C TYR A 315 -2.96 3.20 -20.83
N ASP A 316 -2.72 3.60 -22.09
CA ASP A 316 -1.42 3.45 -22.74
C ASP A 316 -0.35 4.41 -22.17
N ALA A 317 -0.78 5.48 -21.50
CA ALA A 317 0.09 6.41 -20.78
C ALA A 317 0.58 5.86 -19.43
N LEU A 318 -0.02 4.79 -18.90
CA LEU A 318 0.42 4.19 -17.63
C LEU A 318 1.85 3.65 -17.75
N ARG A 319 2.61 3.79 -16.66
CA ARG A 319 4.02 3.40 -16.58
C ARG A 319 4.22 2.44 -15.44
N TYR A 320 4.95 1.35 -15.72
CA TYR A 320 5.21 0.29 -14.76
C TYR A 320 6.72 0.10 -14.61
N PRO A 321 7.25 -0.01 -13.39
CA PRO A 321 8.65 -0.38 -13.19
C PRO A 321 8.88 -1.83 -13.63
N ASP A 322 9.94 -2.07 -14.39
CA ASP A 322 10.41 -3.43 -14.66
C ASP A 322 11.24 -3.93 -13.46
N VAL A 323 10.54 -4.49 -12.49
CA VAL A 323 11.18 -4.96 -11.25
C VAL A 323 12.11 -6.16 -11.47
N ASP A 324 12.02 -6.84 -12.61
CA ASP A 324 12.83 -8.01 -12.94
C ASP A 324 14.06 -7.66 -13.79
N ALA A 325 14.15 -6.43 -14.30
CA ALA A 325 15.28 -5.96 -15.10
C ALA A 325 16.63 -6.16 -14.38
N GLN A 326 17.64 -6.59 -15.16
CA GLN A 326 18.96 -6.95 -14.66
C GLN A 326 19.84 -5.74 -14.36
#